data_AF-A0AAV5CVX0-F1
#
_entry.id   AF-A0AAV5CVX0-F1
#
_cell.length_a   1.000
_cell.length_b   1.000
_cell.length_c   1.000
_cell.angle_alpha   90.00
_cell.angle_beta   90.00
_cell.angle_gamma   90.00
#
_symmetry.space_group_name_H-M   'P 1'
#
loop_
_entity.id
_entity.type
_entity.pdbx_description
1 polymer ?
#
loop_
_entity_poly.entity_id
_entity_poly.type
_entity_poly.pdbx_seq_one_letter_code
_entity_poly.pdbx_strand_id
1 'polypeptide(L)'
;MGLLSSLPPHRRRGALSGGYQWSFLDVVWAVFIVAVVVFLALVFTRARGDPLPVPGAASVRVGAGVPPCAASEVDLLPCEDPRRSSRLSREMNYYRERHCPARGEAPACLVPPPRGYRVPVPWPESLHKVSGVGIGLSTVIMHLARQYMPYGKIAERKGHQGWMKHEGSYFIFPGGGTMFPDGAEQYIEKLSQYVPLKNGVLRTDGSYLIEVDRLLRPGGFLIISGPPVRWKKQEKEWGELQAMTQALCYKSITVDGNTAIWKKPVEASCLPNQHEFGLDLCSTKDDPDEAWCEPFSTYPRTYDLIHANGINSLIIDPVSGKSRCDLFDVMLEMDRILRPEGTAVIRGSHDVISKASQVAQSIRWNVKVHDSEPESGDSEKLLVATKTFWKRPLTS
;
A
#
# COMPACT_ATOMS: atom_id res chain seq x y z
N MET A 1 -60.62 28.52 61.49
CA MET A 1 -59.64 29.38 60.79
C MET A 1 -59.21 28.64 59.52
N GLY A 2 -59.48 29.22 58.33
CA GLY A 2 -58.97 28.82 57.00
C GLY A 2 -59.54 27.52 56.37
N LEU A 3 -60.60 27.55 55.53
CA LEU A 3 -60.55 27.67 54.06
C LEU A 3 -59.62 26.62 53.42
N LEU A 4 -60.01 25.37 53.15
CA LEU A 4 -60.95 24.87 52.14
C LEU A 4 -60.83 25.52 50.74
N SER A 5 -60.31 24.68 49.84
CA SER A 5 -60.82 24.39 48.49
C SER A 5 -60.62 25.40 47.36
N SER A 6 -60.33 24.78 46.21
CA SER A 6 -60.71 25.17 44.86
C SER A 6 -59.89 26.26 44.19
N LEU A 7 -59.05 25.82 43.25
CA LEU A 7 -58.85 26.52 41.98
C LEU A 7 -60.05 26.21 41.06
N PRO A 8 -60.82 27.20 40.62
CA PRO A 8 -61.61 27.10 39.40
C PRO A 8 -61.31 28.27 38.44
N PRO A 9 -61.85 28.31 37.21
CA PRO A 9 -62.21 27.20 36.33
C PRO A 9 -61.64 27.38 34.91
N HIS A 10 -61.77 26.30 34.14
CA HIS A 10 -61.70 26.28 32.68
C HIS A 10 -62.80 27.17 32.05
N ARG A 11 -62.46 28.10 31.13
CA ARG A 11 -63.42 28.75 30.22
C ARG A 11 -62.75 29.09 28.87
N ARG A 12 -62.82 28.15 27.92
CA ARG A 12 -63.65 28.12 26.69
C ARG A 12 -63.07 28.89 25.50
N ARG A 13 -62.67 28.07 24.50
CA ARG A 13 -62.66 28.28 23.03
C ARG A 13 -63.10 29.66 22.54
N GLY A 14 -62.17 30.36 21.90
CA GLY A 14 -62.44 31.21 20.76
C GLY A 14 -61.72 30.62 19.55
N ALA A 15 -62.49 30.12 18.58
CA ALA A 15 -61.97 29.79 17.26
C ALA A 15 -61.54 31.09 16.58
N LEU A 16 -60.29 31.15 16.12
CA LEU A 16 -59.88 32.06 15.06
C LEU A 16 -59.15 31.23 14.02
N SER A 17 -59.88 30.93 12.96
CA SER A 17 -59.39 30.55 11.65
C SER A 17 -58.40 31.60 11.15
N GLY A 18 -57.12 31.45 11.50
CA GLY A 18 -56.02 32.18 10.88
C GLY A 18 -55.45 31.32 9.77
N GLY A 19 -56.02 31.42 8.57
CA GLY A 19 -55.37 30.85 7.38
C GLY A 19 -54.00 31.51 7.23
N TYR A 20 -52.94 30.72 7.20
CA TYR A 20 -51.61 31.22 6.83
C TYR A 20 -51.72 31.81 5.41
N GLN A 21 -51.76 33.14 5.32
CA GLN A 21 -51.63 33.83 4.03
C GLN A 21 -50.17 33.72 3.62
N TRP A 22 -49.88 32.82 2.69
CA TRP A 22 -48.56 32.69 2.08
C TRP A 22 -48.23 34.02 1.41
N SER A 23 -47.14 34.65 1.85
CA SER A 23 -46.58 35.77 1.10
C SER A 23 -45.99 35.23 -0.20
N PHE A 24 -45.87 36.11 -1.21
CA PHE A 24 -45.17 35.77 -2.44
C PHE A 24 -43.75 35.24 -2.15
N LEU A 25 -43.10 35.77 -1.11
CA LEU A 25 -41.78 35.32 -0.68
C LEU A 25 -41.80 33.87 -0.18
N ASP A 26 -42.84 33.45 0.53
CA ASP A 26 -42.97 32.07 1.04
C ASP A 26 -43.13 31.07 -0.09
N VAL A 27 -43.86 31.44 -1.15
CA VAL A 27 -44.00 30.61 -2.36
C VAL A 27 -42.67 30.52 -3.11
N VAL A 28 -41.96 31.64 -3.25
CA VAL A 28 -40.64 31.67 -3.90
C VAL A 28 -39.62 30.82 -3.13
N TRP A 29 -39.60 30.93 -1.80
CA TRP A 29 -38.74 30.13 -0.93
C TRP A 29 -39.08 28.65 -0.98
N ALA A 30 -40.37 28.29 -0.98
CA ALA A 30 -40.79 26.90 -1.11
C ALA A 30 -40.36 26.30 -2.45
N VAL A 31 -40.54 27.03 -3.56
CA VAL A 31 -40.09 26.58 -4.90
C VAL A 31 -38.57 26.44 -4.95
N PHE A 32 -37.82 27.37 -4.36
CA PHE A 32 -36.36 27.28 -4.28
C PHE A 32 -35.89 26.06 -3.48
N ILE A 33 -36.49 25.83 -2.30
CA ILE A 33 -36.17 24.66 -1.46
C ILE A 33 -36.48 23.35 -2.20
N VAL A 34 -37.64 23.27 -2.85
CA VAL A 34 -38.00 22.09 -3.66
C VAL A 34 -37.01 21.89 -4.81
N ALA A 35 -36.61 22.94 -5.51
CA ALA A 35 -35.62 22.87 -6.58
C ALA A 35 -34.25 22.39 -6.07
N VAL A 36 -33.80 22.87 -4.90
CA VAL A 36 -32.57 22.42 -4.26
C VAL A 36 -32.67 20.94 -3.85
N VAL A 37 -33.78 20.52 -3.25
CA VAL A 37 -33.98 19.11 -2.87
C VAL A 37 -34.01 18.20 -4.09
N VAL A 38 -34.68 18.60 -5.18
CA VAL A 38 -34.69 17.85 -6.45
C VAL A 38 -33.31 17.82 -7.09
N PHE A 39 -32.58 18.93 -7.09
CA PHE A 39 -31.20 18.98 -7.58
C PHE A 39 -30.28 18.05 -6.78
N LEU A 40 -30.36 18.10 -5.45
CA LEU A 40 -29.61 17.20 -4.57
C LEU A 40 -30.03 15.74 -4.79
N ALA A 41 -31.32 15.46 -4.94
CA ALA A 41 -31.79 14.12 -5.27
C ALA A 41 -31.21 13.67 -6.62
N LEU A 42 -31.28 14.47 -7.68
CA LEU A 42 -30.72 14.10 -8.99
C LEU A 42 -29.20 13.92 -8.98
N VAL A 43 -28.47 14.69 -8.18
CA VAL A 43 -27.01 14.57 -8.04
C VAL A 43 -26.62 13.36 -7.18
N PHE A 44 -27.33 13.10 -6.09
CA PHE A 44 -26.97 12.07 -5.11
C PHE A 44 -27.70 10.73 -5.28
N THR A 45 -28.81 10.65 -6.03
CA THR A 45 -29.48 9.37 -6.36
C THR A 45 -28.98 8.75 -7.66
N ARG A 46 -28.35 9.53 -8.56
CA ARG A 46 -27.72 9.01 -9.78
C ARG A 46 -26.43 8.20 -9.52
N ALA A 47 -26.02 8.07 -8.25
CA ALA A 47 -24.88 7.27 -7.83
C ALA A 47 -25.25 5.88 -7.26
N ARG A 48 -26.52 5.45 -7.32
CA ARG A 48 -26.86 4.04 -7.11
C ARG A 48 -26.86 3.33 -8.47
N GLY A 49 -25.66 3.22 -9.04
CA GLY A 49 -25.44 2.35 -10.19
C GLY A 49 -25.85 0.93 -9.80
N ASP A 50 -26.70 0.32 -10.62
CA ASP A 50 -26.94 -1.11 -10.57
C ASP A 50 -25.58 -1.84 -10.58
N PRO A 51 -25.44 -2.98 -9.87
CA PRO A 51 -24.23 -3.78 -9.97
C PRO A 51 -24.05 -4.15 -11.44
N LEU A 52 -23.01 -3.61 -12.06
CA LEU A 52 -22.53 -4.13 -13.34
C LEU A 52 -22.31 -5.63 -13.13
N PRO A 53 -22.75 -6.49 -14.05
CA PRO A 53 -22.44 -7.91 -13.95
C PRO A 53 -20.93 -8.05 -13.87
N VAL A 54 -20.47 -8.56 -12.73
CA VAL A 54 -19.08 -8.99 -12.54
C VAL A 54 -18.76 -9.87 -13.74
N PRO A 55 -17.77 -9.55 -14.57
CA PRO A 55 -17.26 -10.53 -15.51
C PRO A 55 -16.71 -11.64 -14.63
N GLY A 56 -17.48 -12.72 -14.46
CA GLY A 56 -17.02 -13.92 -13.83
C GLY A 56 -15.70 -14.29 -14.48
N ALA A 57 -14.72 -14.63 -13.63
CA ALA A 57 -13.37 -15.05 -13.99
C ALA A 57 -13.35 -15.58 -15.42
N ALA A 58 -12.96 -14.72 -16.36
CA ALA A 58 -12.81 -15.14 -17.73
C ALA A 58 -11.68 -16.16 -17.66
N SER A 59 -12.04 -17.44 -17.77
CA SER A 59 -11.09 -18.49 -18.09
C SER A 59 -10.37 -18.00 -19.33
N VAL A 60 -9.14 -17.51 -19.14
CA VAL A 60 -8.26 -17.10 -20.22
C VAL A 60 -8.06 -18.37 -21.03
N ARG A 61 -8.77 -18.45 -22.16
CA ARG A 61 -8.58 -19.54 -23.11
C ARG A 61 -7.13 -19.46 -23.57
N VAL A 62 -6.34 -20.46 -23.20
CA VAL A 62 -4.98 -20.67 -23.68
C VAL A 62 -5.01 -20.55 -25.21
N GLY A 63 -4.54 -19.42 -25.74
CA GLY A 63 -4.62 -19.06 -27.16
C GLY A 63 -5.03 -17.61 -27.45
N ALA A 64 -5.80 -16.96 -26.57
CA ALA A 64 -6.08 -15.52 -26.65
C ALA A 64 -5.19 -14.77 -25.65
N GLY A 65 -4.23 -13.99 -26.14
CA GLY A 65 -3.28 -13.26 -25.27
C GLY A 65 -3.95 -12.32 -24.27
N VAL A 66 -3.29 -12.06 -23.14
CA VAL A 66 -3.84 -11.21 -22.07
C VAL A 66 -4.05 -9.77 -22.58
N PRO A 67 -5.25 -9.17 -22.35
CA PRO A 67 -5.55 -7.83 -22.83
C PRO A 67 -4.82 -6.75 -22.01
N PRO A 68 -4.57 -5.56 -22.58
CA PRO A 68 -4.03 -4.44 -21.83
C PRO A 68 -5.08 -3.83 -20.89
N CYS A 69 -4.64 -3.34 -19.72
CA CYS A 69 -5.51 -2.58 -18.82
C CYS A 69 -5.95 -1.24 -19.42
N ALA A 70 -6.93 -0.60 -18.78
CA ALA A 70 -7.35 0.76 -19.15
C ALA A 70 -6.17 1.75 -19.03
N ALA A 71 -6.16 2.80 -19.87
CA ALA A 71 -5.07 3.78 -19.89
C ALA A 71 -5.00 4.62 -18.60
N SER A 72 -6.06 4.65 -17.80
CA SER A 72 -6.08 5.23 -16.46
C SER A 72 -5.33 4.41 -15.43
N GLU A 73 -5.12 3.11 -15.69
CA GLU A 73 -4.53 2.16 -14.73
C GLU A 73 -3.00 2.03 -14.90
N VAL A 74 -2.35 3.00 -15.53
CA VAL A 74 -0.89 3.01 -15.75
C VAL A 74 -0.09 2.97 -14.43
N ASP A 75 -0.68 3.51 -13.36
CA ASP A 75 -0.12 3.59 -12.00
C ASP A 75 -0.91 2.68 -11.04
N LEU A 76 -1.47 1.57 -11.52
CA LEU A 76 -2.27 0.64 -10.70
C LEU A 76 -1.44 0.08 -9.53
N LEU A 77 -1.84 0.45 -8.31
CA LEU A 77 -1.42 -0.16 -7.04
C LEU A 77 -2.66 -0.79 -6.38
N PRO A 78 -2.89 -2.10 -6.56
CA PRO A 78 -4.13 -2.73 -6.11
C PRO A 78 -4.39 -2.58 -4.61
N CYS A 79 -3.35 -2.73 -3.79
CA CYS A 79 -3.46 -2.68 -2.33
C CYS A 79 -3.44 -1.27 -1.70
N GLU A 80 -3.15 -0.25 -2.51
CA GLU A 80 -3.06 1.15 -2.08
C GLU A 80 -3.98 2.05 -2.91
N ASP A 81 -5.05 1.47 -3.49
CA ASP A 81 -5.97 2.21 -4.34
C ASP A 81 -6.77 3.25 -3.53
N PRO A 82 -6.60 4.57 -3.80
CA PRO A 82 -7.34 5.63 -3.12
C PRO A 82 -8.87 5.49 -3.25
N ARG A 83 -9.34 4.88 -4.35
CA ARG A 83 -10.77 4.64 -4.62
C ARG A 83 -11.35 3.59 -3.67
N ARG A 84 -10.54 2.61 -3.25
CA ARG A 84 -10.90 1.61 -2.25
C ARG A 84 -10.80 2.21 -0.85
N SER A 85 -9.65 2.77 -0.50
CA SER A 85 -9.41 3.30 0.84
C SER A 85 -10.41 4.39 1.24
N SER A 86 -10.81 5.26 0.31
CA SER A 86 -11.82 6.31 0.58
C SER A 86 -13.20 5.79 0.99
N ARG A 87 -13.50 4.51 0.77
CA ARG A 87 -14.78 3.87 1.16
C ARG A 87 -14.71 3.17 2.52
N LEU A 88 -13.52 3.07 3.12
CA LEU A 88 -13.30 2.36 4.37
C LEU A 88 -13.49 3.26 5.59
N SER A 89 -13.62 2.63 6.77
CA SER A 89 -13.79 3.34 8.03
C SER A 89 -12.62 4.30 8.32
N ARG A 90 -12.96 5.47 8.89
CA ARG A 90 -11.97 6.43 9.40
C ARG A 90 -11.54 6.14 10.84
N GLU A 91 -12.25 5.25 11.51
CA GLU A 91 -11.91 4.78 12.85
C GLU A 91 -10.53 4.14 12.83
N MET A 92 -9.71 4.47 13.83
CA MET A 92 -8.33 3.96 13.99
C MET A 92 -7.43 4.13 12.76
N ASN A 93 -7.77 5.05 11.84
CA ASN A 93 -7.11 5.18 10.54
C ASN A 93 -7.13 3.90 9.68
N TYR A 94 -8.15 3.05 9.82
CA TYR A 94 -8.29 1.82 9.05
C TYR A 94 -8.18 2.05 7.54
N TYR A 95 -8.75 3.14 7.01
CA TYR A 95 -8.58 3.56 5.61
C TYR A 95 -7.13 3.79 5.14
N ARG A 96 -6.16 3.97 6.05
CA ARG A 96 -4.74 4.13 5.73
C ARG A 96 -3.96 2.83 5.74
N GLU A 97 -4.58 1.74 6.20
CA GLU A 97 -3.96 0.42 6.18
C GLU A 97 -3.90 -0.12 4.75
N ARG A 98 -3.12 -1.19 4.56
CA ARG A 98 -3.00 -1.88 3.28
C ARG A 98 -4.28 -2.69 3.03
N HIS A 99 -4.95 -2.42 1.93
CA HIS A 99 -6.22 -3.07 1.57
C HIS A 99 -6.16 -3.61 0.15
N CYS A 100 -5.91 -4.90 0.02
CA CYS A 100 -5.81 -5.57 -1.27
C CYS A 100 -7.20 -5.99 -1.80
N PRO A 101 -7.36 -6.11 -3.14
CA PRO A 101 -8.54 -6.73 -3.72
C PRO A 101 -8.66 -8.18 -3.28
N ALA A 102 -9.89 -8.66 -3.12
CA ALA A 102 -10.11 -10.09 -2.87
C ALA A 102 -9.66 -10.93 -4.09
N ARG A 103 -9.46 -12.24 -3.88
CA ARG A 103 -9.12 -13.16 -4.97
C ARG A 103 -10.18 -13.10 -6.08
N GLY A 104 -9.72 -12.98 -7.32
CA GLY A 104 -10.57 -12.81 -8.50
C GLY A 104 -11.14 -11.40 -8.72
N GLU A 105 -10.95 -10.47 -7.78
CA GLU A 105 -11.29 -9.04 -7.95
C GLU A 105 -10.17 -8.27 -8.67
N ALA A 106 -8.93 -8.74 -8.54
CA ALA A 106 -7.78 -8.14 -9.22
C ALA A 106 -7.95 -8.21 -10.75
N PRO A 107 -7.63 -7.15 -11.49
CA PRO A 107 -7.84 -7.11 -12.93
C PRO A 107 -6.86 -8.04 -13.65
N ALA A 108 -7.39 -9.00 -14.41
CA ALA A 108 -6.61 -9.91 -15.26
C ALA A 108 -6.19 -9.22 -16.57
N CYS A 109 -5.32 -8.22 -16.49
CA CYS A 109 -4.83 -7.46 -17.64
C CYS A 109 -3.36 -7.02 -17.48
N LEU A 110 -2.71 -6.70 -18.60
CA LEU A 110 -1.34 -6.19 -18.60
C LEU A 110 -1.32 -4.66 -18.42
N VAL A 111 -0.65 -4.17 -17.37
CA VAL A 111 -0.58 -2.73 -17.10
C VAL A 111 0.26 -2.04 -18.18
N PRO A 112 -0.33 -1.13 -18.99
CA PRO A 112 0.41 -0.49 -20.07
C PRO A 112 1.45 0.50 -19.52
N PRO A 113 2.57 0.69 -20.24
CA PRO A 113 3.46 1.82 -19.95
C PRO A 113 2.75 3.15 -20.22
N PRO A 114 3.10 4.24 -19.49
CA PRO A 114 2.52 5.55 -19.73
C PRO A 114 2.88 6.08 -21.12
N ARG A 115 2.10 7.04 -21.61
CA ARG A 115 2.34 7.65 -22.93
C ARG A 115 3.74 8.29 -22.95
N GLY A 116 4.54 7.93 -23.96
CA GLY A 116 5.90 8.46 -24.11
C GLY A 116 6.97 7.75 -23.29
N TYR A 117 6.60 6.73 -22.50
CA TYR A 117 7.59 5.91 -21.79
C TYR A 117 8.64 5.34 -22.77
N ARG A 118 9.90 5.34 -22.36
CA ARG A 118 10.97 4.59 -23.00
C ARG A 118 11.64 3.70 -21.97
N VAL A 119 12.35 2.67 -22.40
CA VAL A 119 13.08 1.81 -21.47
C VAL A 119 14.12 2.66 -20.72
N PRO A 120 14.23 2.54 -19.37
CA PRO A 120 15.26 3.22 -18.60
C PRO A 120 16.67 2.83 -19.05
N VAL A 121 17.67 3.68 -18.74
CA VAL A 121 19.07 3.34 -18.99
C VAL A 121 19.41 2.08 -18.19
N PRO A 122 20.08 1.07 -18.78
CA PRO A 122 20.53 -0.11 -18.04
C PRO A 122 21.57 0.20 -16.96
N TRP A 123 21.76 -0.75 -16.04
CA TRP A 123 22.89 -0.76 -15.11
C TRP A 123 24.20 -1.11 -15.87
N PRO A 124 25.38 -0.55 -15.49
CA PRO A 124 25.63 0.35 -14.35
C PRO A 124 25.34 1.83 -14.60
N GLU A 125 25.05 2.24 -15.83
CA GLU A 125 24.88 3.65 -16.19
C GLU A 125 23.69 4.31 -15.46
N SER A 126 22.68 3.53 -15.11
CA SER A 126 21.54 3.95 -14.29
C SER A 126 21.91 4.39 -12.86
N LEU A 127 23.08 4.02 -12.35
CA LEU A 127 23.58 4.41 -11.01
C LEU A 127 23.72 5.93 -10.88
N HIS A 128 24.00 6.61 -11.99
CA HIS A 128 24.28 8.05 -12.00
C HIS A 128 23.37 8.84 -12.95
N LYS A 129 22.52 8.17 -13.74
CA LYS A 129 21.70 8.82 -14.78
C LYS A 129 20.32 8.16 -14.91
N VAL A 130 19.27 8.92 -14.63
CA VAL A 130 17.90 8.57 -15.06
C VAL A 130 17.65 9.20 -16.43
N SER A 131 17.11 8.42 -17.38
CA SER A 131 16.85 8.86 -18.76
C SER A 131 15.91 10.07 -18.80
N GLY A 132 16.44 11.24 -19.18
CA GLY A 132 15.67 12.43 -19.58
C GLY A 132 15.73 12.65 -21.10
N VAL A 133 15.73 11.59 -21.91
CA VAL A 133 16.19 11.67 -23.31
C VAL A 133 15.37 12.65 -24.17
N GLY A 134 16.05 13.74 -24.52
CA GLY A 134 15.73 14.65 -25.62
C GLY A 134 15.65 16.12 -25.18
N ILE A 135 16.72 16.73 -24.67
CA ILE A 135 16.76 18.19 -24.41
C ILE A 135 17.85 18.85 -25.26
N GLY A 136 17.62 18.89 -26.57
CA GLY A 136 18.14 19.99 -27.39
C GLY A 136 17.21 21.18 -27.22
N LEU A 137 17.76 22.34 -26.85
CA LEU A 137 17.10 23.62 -26.56
C LEU A 137 15.66 23.76 -27.07
N SER A 138 14.69 23.84 -26.16
CA SER A 138 13.57 24.80 -26.20
C SER A 138 12.62 24.54 -25.02
N THR A 139 12.00 25.61 -24.53
CA THR A 139 11.08 25.74 -23.39
C THR A 139 9.83 24.82 -23.43
N VAL A 140 9.71 23.97 -24.46
CA VAL A 140 8.68 22.94 -24.63
C VAL A 140 9.00 21.65 -23.83
N ILE A 141 10.23 21.49 -23.35
CA ILE A 141 10.78 20.19 -22.93
C ILE A 141 10.60 19.85 -21.42
N MET A 142 9.99 20.73 -20.62
CA MET A 142 9.54 20.33 -19.28
C MET A 142 8.47 19.21 -19.33
N HIS A 143 7.84 18.99 -20.49
CA HIS A 143 6.89 17.89 -20.73
C HIS A 143 7.55 16.51 -20.88
N LEU A 144 8.84 16.39 -21.21
CA LEU A 144 9.47 15.08 -21.47
C LEU A 144 10.01 14.42 -20.20
N ALA A 145 10.52 15.18 -19.22
CA ALA A 145 10.85 14.65 -17.88
C ALA A 145 9.62 14.05 -17.16
N ARG A 146 8.42 14.50 -17.54
CA ARG A 146 7.12 14.00 -17.08
C ARG A 146 6.81 12.57 -17.54
N GLN A 147 7.56 12.00 -18.49
CA GLN A 147 7.34 10.65 -19.03
C GLN A 147 7.80 9.53 -18.10
N TYR A 148 8.69 9.83 -17.15
CA TYR A 148 9.20 8.90 -16.14
C TYR A 148 8.77 9.26 -14.71
N MET A 149 8.58 10.56 -14.43
CA MET A 149 7.96 11.06 -13.19
C MET A 149 6.74 11.93 -13.53
N PRO A 150 5.56 11.32 -13.72
CA PRO A 150 4.35 12.05 -14.10
C PRO A 150 3.89 13.10 -13.07
N TYR A 151 4.39 13.00 -11.83
CA TYR A 151 4.01 13.84 -10.69
C TYR A 151 5.21 14.58 -10.08
N GLY A 152 5.60 15.72 -10.68
CA GLY A 152 6.65 16.61 -10.15
C GLY A 152 6.32 17.31 -8.82
N LYS A 153 5.12 17.11 -8.26
CA LYS A 153 4.65 17.79 -7.03
C LYS A 153 5.59 17.61 -5.84
N ILE A 154 6.20 16.44 -5.69
CA ILE A 154 7.13 16.19 -4.57
C ILE A 154 8.43 16.98 -4.81
N ALA A 155 8.94 16.99 -6.05
CA ALA A 155 10.09 17.79 -6.45
C ALA A 155 9.89 19.28 -6.12
N GLU A 156 8.75 19.84 -6.49
CA GLU A 156 8.37 21.23 -6.22
C GLU A 156 8.23 21.49 -4.71
N ARG A 157 7.52 20.62 -3.99
CA ARG A 157 7.22 20.83 -2.57
C ARG A 157 8.40 20.61 -1.65
N LYS A 158 9.34 19.76 -2.03
CA LYS A 158 10.41 19.32 -1.13
C LYS A 158 11.78 19.73 -1.62
N GLY A 159 11.99 20.11 -2.89
CA GLY A 159 13.32 20.37 -3.48
C GLY A 159 14.23 21.31 -2.68
N HIS A 160 13.65 22.26 -1.95
CA HIS A 160 14.35 23.14 -1.00
C HIS A 160 15.05 22.42 0.18
N GLN A 161 14.75 21.15 0.44
CA GLN A 161 15.22 20.38 1.61
C GLN A 161 16.49 19.56 1.32
N GLY A 162 17.20 19.84 0.23
CA GLY A 162 18.48 19.19 -0.09
C GLY A 162 18.39 17.70 -0.47
N TRP A 163 17.23 17.06 -0.38
CA TRP A 163 17.01 15.65 -0.73
C TRP A 163 17.09 15.37 -2.25
N MET A 164 16.78 16.36 -3.09
CA MET A 164 16.83 16.24 -4.55
C MET A 164 17.17 17.60 -5.15
N LYS A 165 18.22 17.65 -5.97
CA LYS A 165 18.61 18.85 -6.73
C LYS A 165 18.51 18.57 -8.22
N HIS A 166 18.20 19.61 -8.98
CA HIS A 166 18.17 19.57 -10.43
C HIS A 166 19.54 20.00 -10.96
N GLU A 167 20.18 19.15 -11.76
CA GLU A 167 21.46 19.46 -12.42
C GLU A 167 21.35 19.14 -13.92
N GLY A 168 21.20 20.19 -14.73
CA GLY A 168 21.05 20.05 -16.18
C GLY A 168 19.80 19.26 -16.59
N SER A 169 19.99 18.07 -17.15
CA SER A 169 18.91 17.15 -17.59
C SER A 169 18.61 16.03 -16.59
N TYR A 170 19.18 16.09 -15.38
CA TYR A 170 19.14 15.01 -14.40
C TYR A 170 18.67 15.50 -13.02
N PHE A 171 18.13 14.56 -12.24
CA PHE A 171 17.94 14.73 -10.81
C PHE A 171 19.10 14.06 -10.06
N ILE A 172 19.70 14.77 -9.12
CA ILE A 172 20.73 14.25 -8.21
C ILE A 172 20.18 14.21 -6.78
N PHE A 173 20.60 13.23 -6.00
CA PHE A 173 20.12 12.98 -4.63
C PHE A 173 21.27 13.11 -3.63
N PRO A 174 21.62 14.33 -3.18
CA PRO A 174 22.82 14.56 -2.39
C PRO A 174 22.69 14.21 -0.89
N GLY A 175 21.58 13.58 -0.46
CA GLY A 175 21.49 12.94 0.86
C GLY A 175 20.96 13.76 2.04
N GLY A 176 20.34 14.94 1.82
CA GLY A 176 19.68 15.70 2.90
C GLY A 176 18.23 15.26 3.16
N GLY A 177 17.74 15.30 4.41
CA GLY A 177 16.41 14.81 4.79
C GLY A 177 15.55 15.82 5.58
N THR A 178 14.24 15.56 5.69
CA THR A 178 13.25 16.44 6.35
C THR A 178 13.44 16.63 7.86
N MET A 179 14.13 15.69 8.53
CA MET A 179 14.29 15.65 9.99
C MET A 179 15.73 15.96 10.44
N PHE A 180 16.70 15.87 9.52
CA PHE A 180 18.13 16.10 9.75
C PHE A 180 18.68 16.96 8.60
N PRO A 181 18.65 18.30 8.75
CA PRO A 181 19.08 19.24 7.70
C PRO A 181 20.53 19.02 7.26
N ASP A 182 21.41 18.61 8.19
CA ASP A 182 22.84 18.40 7.98
C ASP A 182 23.24 16.90 7.97
N GLY A 183 22.25 16.01 7.81
CA GLY A 183 22.47 14.56 7.84
C GLY A 183 22.31 13.94 9.23
N ALA A 184 22.04 12.64 9.27
CA ALA A 184 21.72 11.92 10.52
C ALA A 184 22.97 11.51 11.33
N GLU A 185 24.18 11.76 10.83
CA GLU A 185 25.44 11.22 11.38
C GLU A 185 25.68 11.59 12.85
N GLN A 186 25.51 12.87 13.22
CA GLN A 186 25.71 13.33 14.61
C GLN A 186 24.69 12.74 15.59
N TYR A 187 23.46 12.49 15.12
CA TYR A 187 22.42 11.81 15.88
C TYR A 187 22.71 10.31 16.03
N ILE A 188 23.22 9.68 14.96
CA ILE A 188 23.64 8.28 14.92
C ILE A 188 24.88 8.04 15.81
N GLU A 189 25.84 8.97 15.82
CA GLU A 189 27.03 8.94 16.67
C GLU A 189 26.67 9.04 18.16
N LYS A 190 25.63 9.81 18.48
CA LYS A 190 25.10 9.85 19.85
C LYS A 190 24.39 8.55 20.25
N LEU A 191 23.72 7.87 19.33
CA LEU A 191 23.08 6.57 19.58
C LEU A 191 24.08 5.42 19.69
N SER A 192 25.20 5.47 18.96
CA SER A 192 26.24 4.42 18.95
C SER A 192 27.00 4.32 20.28
N GLN A 193 26.96 5.39 21.09
CA GLN A 193 27.51 5.39 22.45
C GLN A 193 26.73 4.48 23.40
N TYR A 194 25.47 4.17 23.09
CA TYR A 194 24.57 3.42 23.97
C TYR A 194 24.16 2.06 23.41
N VAL A 195 24.37 1.80 22.11
CA VAL A 195 23.93 0.58 21.42
C VAL A 195 25.01 0.10 20.43
N PRO A 196 25.41 -1.19 20.44
CA PRO A 196 26.35 -1.72 19.45
C PRO A 196 25.67 -1.93 18.08
N LEU A 197 25.77 -0.93 17.20
CA LEU A 197 25.01 -0.80 15.94
C LEU A 197 25.50 -1.65 14.75
N LYS A 198 26.39 -2.64 14.93
CA LYS A 198 26.95 -3.39 13.79
C LYS A 198 25.96 -4.32 13.05
N ASN A 199 24.77 -4.59 13.59
CA ASN A 199 23.79 -5.53 13.01
C ASN A 199 22.36 -4.95 13.02
N GLY A 200 22.02 -4.10 12.03
CA GLY A 200 20.90 -3.14 12.05
C GLY A 200 19.44 -3.65 12.12
N VAL A 201 18.54 -2.66 12.34
CA VAL A 201 17.11 -2.46 11.91
C VAL A 201 16.28 -1.75 13.03
N LEU A 202 15.37 -0.81 12.66
CA LEU A 202 14.84 0.32 13.49
C LEU A 202 13.34 0.71 13.21
N ARG A 203 12.59 1.17 14.26
CA ARG A 203 11.37 2.08 14.39
C ARG A 203 9.90 1.58 14.16
N THR A 204 8.76 2.09 14.74
CA THR A 204 8.27 2.82 15.97
C THR A 204 6.71 3.06 15.92
N ASP A 205 6.01 3.21 17.08
CA ASP A 205 4.57 3.60 17.43
C ASP A 205 3.64 2.40 17.78
N GLY A 206 2.47 2.50 18.44
CA GLY A 206 1.75 1.39 19.10
C GLY A 206 1.17 0.30 18.17
N SER A 207 0.39 0.65 17.15
CA SER A 207 0.08 -0.30 16.05
C SER A 207 1.35 -0.69 15.30
N TYR A 208 2.26 0.26 15.16
CA TYR A 208 3.59 0.01 14.67
C TYR A 208 4.47 -0.83 15.62
N LEU A 209 4.05 -1.12 16.85
CA LEU A 209 4.85 -1.78 17.87
C LEU A 209 4.58 -3.27 17.75
N ILE A 210 3.36 -3.63 17.37
CA ILE A 210 3.01 -4.93 16.82
C ILE A 210 3.80 -5.16 15.53
N GLU A 211 3.84 -4.18 14.61
CA GLU A 211 4.61 -4.33 13.36
C GLU A 211 6.13 -4.40 13.61
N VAL A 212 6.64 -3.60 14.54
CA VAL A 212 8.03 -3.67 15.00
C VAL A 212 8.30 -5.00 15.66
N ASP A 213 7.40 -5.52 16.49
CA ASP A 213 7.54 -6.84 17.09
C ASP A 213 7.59 -7.92 16.01
N ARG A 214 6.69 -7.86 15.01
CA ARG A 214 6.69 -8.76 13.85
C ARG A 214 8.02 -8.74 13.10
N LEU A 215 8.63 -7.56 12.92
CA LEU A 215 9.90 -7.38 12.21
C LEU A 215 11.14 -7.69 13.06
N LEU A 216 11.06 -7.48 14.37
CA LEU A 216 12.17 -7.63 15.29
C LEU A 216 12.36 -9.11 15.63
N ARG A 217 13.54 -9.64 15.28
CA ARG A 217 13.90 -11.03 15.61
C ARG A 217 13.93 -11.27 17.13
N PRO A 218 13.65 -12.50 17.58
CA PRO A 218 13.78 -12.87 19.00
C PRO A 218 15.13 -12.45 19.58
N GLY A 219 15.13 -11.86 20.77
CA GLY A 219 16.33 -11.30 21.42
C GLY A 219 16.82 -9.95 20.88
N GLY A 220 16.15 -9.37 19.88
CA GLY A 220 16.45 -8.03 19.34
C GLY A 220 16.10 -6.89 20.31
N PHE A 221 16.59 -5.68 20.01
CA PHE A 221 16.39 -4.48 20.82
C PHE A 221 15.46 -3.48 20.13
N LEU A 222 14.52 -2.92 20.89
CA LEU A 222 13.70 -1.79 20.50
C LEU A 222 14.20 -0.53 21.20
N ILE A 223 14.51 0.50 20.42
CA ILE A 223 14.98 1.79 20.93
C ILE A 223 14.04 2.87 20.42
N ILE A 224 13.43 3.62 21.35
CA ILE A 224 12.62 4.79 21.05
C ILE A 224 13.32 5.99 21.67
N SER A 225 13.68 6.98 20.84
CA SER A 225 14.25 8.25 21.27
C SER A 225 13.39 9.37 20.69
N GLY A 226 12.73 10.12 21.57
CA GLY A 226 11.67 11.04 21.16
C GLY A 226 10.42 10.93 22.05
N PRO A 227 9.42 11.79 21.80
CA PRO A 227 8.12 11.64 22.44
C PRO A 227 7.52 10.26 22.10
N PRO A 228 6.80 9.59 23.02
CA PRO A 228 6.34 10.12 24.32
C PRO A 228 7.32 9.90 25.49
N VAL A 229 8.52 9.37 25.28
CA VAL A 229 9.44 8.97 26.37
C VAL A 229 9.76 10.14 27.30
N ARG A 230 9.20 10.12 28.52
CA ARG A 230 9.32 11.16 29.56
C ARG A 230 9.07 12.59 29.05
N TRP A 231 8.26 12.75 28.01
CA TRP A 231 7.94 14.06 27.47
C TRP A 231 6.84 14.73 28.29
N LYS A 232 7.03 16.01 28.64
CA LYS A 232 6.02 16.79 29.38
C LYS A 232 4.72 16.85 28.56
N LYS A 233 3.58 16.61 29.22
CA LYS A 233 2.23 16.59 28.62
C LYS A 233 1.94 15.38 27.72
N GLN A 234 2.76 14.33 27.77
CA GLN A 234 2.53 13.04 27.08
C GLN A 234 2.68 11.85 28.04
N GLU A 235 2.42 12.07 29.33
CA GLU A 235 2.56 11.06 30.36
C GLU A 235 1.58 9.89 30.14
N LYS A 236 0.43 10.16 29.52
CA LYS A 236 -0.56 9.15 29.15
C LYS A 236 -0.02 8.23 28.05
N GLU A 237 0.44 8.80 26.95
CA GLU A 237 1.01 8.07 25.80
C GLU A 237 2.28 7.30 26.21
N TRP A 238 3.07 7.86 27.12
CA TRP A 238 4.19 7.15 27.73
C TRP A 238 3.74 5.93 28.53
N GLY A 239 2.69 6.07 29.36
CA GLY A 239 2.09 4.97 30.10
C GLY A 239 1.53 3.88 29.17
N GLU A 240 0.84 4.27 28.10
CA GLU A 240 0.32 3.34 27.08
C GLU A 240 1.46 2.57 26.39
N LEU A 241 2.56 3.24 26.02
CA LEU A 241 3.73 2.59 25.43
C LEU A 241 4.39 1.59 26.39
N GLN A 242 4.53 1.96 27.68
CA GLN A 242 5.07 1.05 28.69
C GLN A 242 4.17 -0.18 28.87
N ALA A 243 2.85 0.03 28.98
CA ALA A 243 1.89 -1.05 29.14
C ALA A 243 1.88 -2.00 27.94
N MET A 244 2.00 -1.47 26.71
CA MET A 244 2.08 -2.27 25.50
C MET A 244 3.38 -3.08 25.42
N THR A 245 4.54 -2.49 25.73
CA THR A 245 5.80 -3.23 25.77
C THR A 245 5.77 -4.35 26.82
N GLN A 246 5.12 -4.12 27.96
CA GLN A 246 4.92 -5.14 28.98
C GLN A 246 4.00 -6.27 28.51
N ALA A 247 2.89 -5.95 27.82
CA ALA A 247 1.98 -6.93 27.22
C ALA A 247 2.68 -7.81 26.16
N LEU A 248 3.61 -7.22 25.40
CA LEU A 248 4.46 -7.93 24.42
C LEU A 248 5.70 -8.59 25.04
N CYS A 249 5.79 -8.67 26.38
CA CYS A 249 6.89 -9.32 27.09
C CYS A 249 8.28 -8.70 26.92
N TYR A 250 8.36 -7.46 26.48
CA TYR A 250 9.63 -6.78 26.32
C TYR A 250 10.26 -6.49 27.68
N LYS A 251 11.54 -6.85 27.83
CA LYS A 251 12.32 -6.51 29.02
C LYS A 251 12.87 -5.09 28.89
N SER A 252 12.43 -4.17 29.74
CA SER A 252 13.02 -2.82 29.83
C SER A 252 14.49 -2.94 30.25
N ILE A 253 15.39 -2.41 29.42
CA ILE A 253 16.84 -2.39 29.67
C ILE A 253 17.22 -1.08 30.34
N THR A 254 16.78 0.06 29.77
CA THR A 254 17.03 1.39 30.33
C THR A 254 16.01 2.41 29.84
N VAL A 255 15.74 3.41 30.66
CA VAL A 255 15.03 4.63 30.28
C VAL A 255 15.85 5.82 30.78
N ASP A 256 16.53 6.49 29.87
CA ASP A 256 17.41 7.62 30.16
C ASP A 256 17.01 8.86 29.34
N GLY A 257 16.78 9.97 30.04
CA GLY A 257 16.18 11.18 29.47
C GLY A 257 14.94 10.86 28.64
N ASN A 258 15.02 11.14 27.34
CA ASN A 258 13.94 10.93 26.38
C ASN A 258 14.17 9.68 25.49
N THR A 259 14.97 8.72 25.96
CA THR A 259 15.29 7.49 25.26
C THR A 259 14.94 6.28 26.12
N ALA A 260 14.23 5.31 25.54
CA ALA A 260 13.88 4.05 26.19
C ALA A 260 14.33 2.88 25.33
N ILE A 261 14.90 1.87 25.97
CA ILE A 261 15.44 0.67 25.33
C ILE A 261 14.82 -0.56 25.98
N TRP A 262 14.27 -1.43 25.15
CA TRP A 262 13.73 -2.72 25.55
C TRP A 262 14.35 -3.86 24.74
N LYS A 263 14.30 -5.08 25.28
CA LYS A 263 14.73 -6.31 24.61
C LYS A 263 13.55 -7.26 24.42
N LYS A 264 13.34 -7.71 23.18
CA LYS A 264 12.33 -8.71 22.83
C LYS A 264 12.70 -10.08 23.44
N PRO A 265 11.74 -10.85 23.98
CA PRO A 265 12.04 -12.19 24.49
C PRO A 265 12.53 -13.12 23.37
N VAL A 266 13.28 -14.15 23.75
CA VAL A 266 13.74 -15.20 22.81
C VAL A 266 12.66 -16.26 22.62
N GLU A 267 11.86 -16.51 23.66
CA GLU A 267 10.77 -17.48 23.68
C GLU A 267 9.44 -16.77 23.94
N ALA A 268 8.35 -17.26 23.33
CA ALA A 268 7.01 -16.68 23.44
C ALA A 268 6.32 -17.04 24.78
N SER A 269 7.04 -16.93 25.90
CA SER A 269 6.68 -17.58 27.16
C SER A 269 5.68 -16.82 28.03
N CYS A 270 5.35 -15.56 27.73
CA CYS A 270 4.53 -14.74 28.63
C CYS A 270 3.40 -13.96 27.97
N LEU A 271 2.91 -14.36 26.79
CA LEU A 271 1.65 -13.82 26.27
C LEU A 271 0.57 -14.05 27.33
N PRO A 272 0.09 -13.01 28.01
CA PRO A 272 -0.87 -13.21 29.09
C PRO A 272 -2.17 -13.64 28.44
N ASN A 273 -2.76 -14.73 28.92
CA ASN A 273 -4.17 -15.01 28.70
C ASN A 273 -4.96 -13.75 29.06
N GLN A 274 -5.66 -13.19 28.06
CA GLN A 274 -6.74 -12.21 28.16
C GLN A 274 -6.44 -11.00 29.07
N HIS A 275 -6.12 -9.79 28.57
CA HIS A 275 -6.51 -8.50 29.21
C HIS A 275 -6.09 -7.21 28.44
N GLU A 276 -6.88 -6.14 28.68
CA GLU A 276 -6.78 -4.69 28.39
C GLU A 276 -6.52 -4.19 26.96
N PHE A 277 -5.59 -4.77 26.20
CA PHE A 277 -5.22 -4.27 24.86
C PHE A 277 -5.84 -5.07 23.70
N GLY A 278 -6.52 -6.18 23.99
CA GLY A 278 -7.20 -6.99 22.96
C GLY A 278 -6.25 -7.66 21.96
N LEU A 279 -5.01 -7.96 22.36
CA LEU A 279 -4.04 -8.66 21.51
C LEU A 279 -4.31 -10.16 21.55
N ASP A 280 -5.03 -10.64 20.54
CA ASP A 280 -5.21 -12.07 20.31
C ASP A 280 -4.01 -12.64 19.54
N LEU A 281 -3.63 -13.88 19.87
CA LEU A 281 -2.73 -14.65 19.01
C LEU A 281 -3.39 -14.84 17.64
N CYS A 282 -2.60 -14.72 16.57
CA CYS A 282 -3.05 -15.15 15.24
C CYS A 282 -3.56 -16.59 15.33
N SER A 283 -4.65 -16.88 14.63
CA SER A 283 -5.22 -18.21 14.64
C SER A 283 -4.18 -19.20 14.13
N THR A 284 -4.10 -20.40 14.72
CA THR A 284 -3.33 -21.50 14.12
C THR A 284 -3.88 -21.95 12.78
N LYS A 285 -5.05 -21.42 12.38
CA LYS A 285 -5.65 -21.60 11.06
C LYS A 285 -5.20 -20.54 10.04
N ASP A 286 -4.58 -19.45 10.49
CA ASP A 286 -4.10 -18.40 9.60
C ASP A 286 -2.85 -18.92 8.87
N ASP A 287 -2.87 -18.88 7.55
CA ASP A 287 -1.78 -19.37 6.71
C ASP A 287 -0.73 -18.27 6.55
N PRO A 288 0.49 -18.41 7.11
CA PRO A 288 1.51 -17.37 7.04
C PRO A 288 1.98 -17.09 5.60
N ASP A 289 1.79 -18.05 4.69
CA ASP A 289 2.17 -17.90 3.29
C ASP A 289 1.07 -17.25 2.43
N GLU A 290 -0.12 -16.97 2.99
CA GLU A 290 -1.20 -16.32 2.24
C GLU A 290 -0.79 -14.95 1.69
N ALA A 291 0.13 -14.25 2.38
CA ALA A 291 0.66 -12.97 1.95
C ALA A 291 1.42 -13.02 0.61
N TRP A 292 1.91 -14.19 0.17
CA TRP A 292 2.56 -14.36 -1.13
C TRP A 292 1.59 -14.27 -2.32
N CYS A 293 0.30 -14.43 -2.05
CA CYS A 293 -0.77 -14.34 -3.04
C CYS A 293 -1.37 -12.92 -3.15
N GLU A 294 -0.83 -11.95 -2.42
CA GLU A 294 -1.29 -10.56 -2.41
C GLU A 294 -0.40 -9.65 -3.27
N PRO A 295 -0.97 -8.67 -4.01
CA PRO A 295 -0.19 -7.75 -4.83
C PRO A 295 0.83 -6.94 -4.02
N PHE A 296 2.02 -6.71 -4.56
CA PHE A 296 3.08 -5.96 -3.90
C PHE A 296 2.71 -4.46 -3.77
N SER A 297 3.01 -3.88 -2.62
CA SER A 297 2.97 -2.44 -2.36
C SER A 297 4.11 -1.69 -3.06
N THR A 298 4.11 -1.73 -4.39
CA THR A 298 5.14 -1.10 -5.23
C THR A 298 4.52 -0.60 -6.52
N TYR A 299 5.12 0.44 -7.11
CA TYR A 299 4.67 0.97 -8.38
C TYR A 299 4.91 -0.04 -9.52
N PRO A 300 4.06 -0.03 -10.57
CA PRO A 300 4.35 -0.80 -11.76
C PRO A 300 5.71 -0.43 -12.36
N ARG A 301 6.43 -1.40 -12.92
CA ARG A 301 7.73 -1.21 -13.59
C ARG A 301 8.81 -0.64 -12.63
N THR A 302 8.95 -1.25 -11.46
CA THR A 302 9.93 -0.87 -10.44
C THR A 302 11.22 -1.67 -10.54
N TYR A 303 11.15 -2.96 -10.88
CA TYR A 303 12.30 -3.88 -10.83
C TYR A 303 12.86 -4.21 -12.22
N ASP A 304 14.17 -4.40 -12.30
CA ASP A 304 14.88 -4.83 -13.52
C ASP A 304 15.08 -6.37 -13.56
N LEU A 305 15.15 -7.00 -12.38
CA LEU A 305 15.32 -8.45 -12.22
C LEU A 305 14.37 -8.96 -11.13
N ILE A 306 13.69 -10.07 -11.40
CA ILE A 306 12.98 -10.86 -10.39
C ILE A 306 13.57 -12.26 -10.39
N HIS A 307 13.96 -12.77 -9.22
CA HIS A 307 14.36 -14.16 -9.06
C HIS A 307 13.37 -14.86 -8.13
N ALA A 308 12.83 -15.99 -8.58
CA ALA A 308 11.90 -16.79 -7.81
C ALA A 308 12.36 -18.25 -7.78
N ASN A 309 12.43 -18.82 -6.59
CA ASN A 309 12.79 -20.21 -6.38
C ASN A 309 11.66 -20.91 -5.62
N GLY A 310 11.30 -22.13 -6.04
CA GLY A 310 10.31 -22.93 -5.32
C GLY A 310 8.91 -22.32 -5.30
N ILE A 311 8.48 -21.61 -6.36
CA ILE A 311 7.13 -20.99 -6.42
C ILE A 311 6.02 -21.97 -6.03
N ASN A 312 6.15 -23.24 -6.39
CA ASN A 312 5.14 -24.25 -6.09
C ASN A 312 4.88 -24.45 -4.58
N SER A 313 5.91 -24.34 -3.72
CA SER A 313 5.72 -24.43 -2.27
C SER A 313 5.05 -23.19 -1.68
N LEU A 314 5.11 -22.06 -2.40
CA LEU A 314 4.44 -20.82 -2.01
C LEU A 314 2.97 -20.85 -2.44
N ILE A 315 2.66 -21.35 -3.64
CA ILE A 315 1.29 -21.31 -4.18
C ILE A 315 0.46 -22.56 -3.85
N ILE A 316 1.05 -23.61 -3.28
CA ILE A 316 0.35 -24.82 -2.84
C ILE A 316 0.61 -25.03 -1.35
N ASP A 317 -0.47 -25.19 -0.59
CA ASP A 317 -0.40 -25.55 0.81
C ASP A 317 0.13 -26.99 0.95
N PRO A 318 1.25 -27.22 1.68
CA PRO A 318 1.91 -28.52 1.73
C PRO A 318 1.13 -29.58 2.52
N VAL A 319 0.20 -29.16 3.39
CA VAL A 319 -0.56 -30.07 4.27
C VAL A 319 -1.80 -30.60 3.56
N SER A 320 -2.57 -29.69 2.95
CA SER A 320 -3.84 -29.97 2.29
C SER A 320 -3.70 -30.22 0.79
N GLY A 321 -2.58 -29.82 0.18
CA GLY A 321 -2.37 -29.88 -1.27
C GLY A 321 -3.23 -28.90 -2.07
N LYS A 322 -3.96 -27.99 -1.40
CA LYS A 322 -4.80 -26.99 -2.05
C LYS A 322 -3.95 -25.82 -2.55
N SER A 323 -4.32 -25.29 -3.72
CA SER A 323 -3.72 -24.06 -4.23
C SER A 323 -4.15 -22.87 -3.38
N ARG A 324 -3.17 -22.07 -2.92
CA ARG A 324 -3.37 -20.77 -2.29
C ARG A 324 -3.75 -19.72 -3.33
N CYS A 325 -3.02 -19.67 -4.44
CA CYS A 325 -3.32 -18.82 -5.58
C CYS A 325 -2.85 -19.45 -6.89
N ASP A 326 -3.34 -18.93 -8.02
CA ASP A 326 -2.95 -19.40 -9.34
C ASP A 326 -1.58 -18.84 -9.73
N LEU A 327 -0.76 -19.68 -10.39
CA LEU A 327 0.52 -19.26 -10.95
C LEU A 327 0.36 -18.08 -11.92
N PHE A 328 -0.76 -18.04 -12.65
CA PHE A 328 -1.11 -16.95 -13.55
C PHE A 328 -1.21 -15.60 -12.83
N ASP A 329 -1.87 -15.56 -11.67
CA ASP A 329 -2.04 -14.33 -10.90
C ASP A 329 -0.69 -13.83 -10.37
N VAL A 330 0.15 -14.75 -9.87
CA VAL A 330 1.52 -14.43 -9.41
C VAL A 330 2.34 -13.86 -10.57
N MET A 331 2.27 -14.46 -11.76
CA MET A 331 3.03 -13.99 -12.92
C MET A 331 2.48 -12.69 -13.51
N LEU A 332 1.17 -12.40 -13.39
CA LEU A 332 0.62 -11.08 -13.70
C LEU A 332 1.13 -10.01 -12.75
N GLU A 333 1.27 -10.31 -11.46
CA GLU A 333 1.87 -9.39 -10.50
C GLU A 333 3.36 -9.16 -10.78
N MET A 334 4.09 -10.23 -11.14
CA MET A 334 5.46 -10.11 -11.64
C MET A 334 5.53 -9.22 -12.89
N ASP A 335 4.60 -9.35 -13.84
CA ASP A 335 4.51 -8.44 -14.99
C ASP A 335 4.27 -7.00 -14.54
N ARG A 336 3.32 -6.74 -13.65
CA ARG A 336 3.03 -5.38 -13.19
C ARG A 336 4.29 -4.68 -12.67
N ILE A 337 5.07 -5.34 -11.82
CA ILE A 337 6.21 -4.73 -11.13
C ILE A 337 7.52 -4.78 -11.94
N LEU A 338 7.65 -5.68 -12.91
CA LEU A 338 8.82 -5.79 -13.78
C LEU A 338 8.80 -4.72 -14.87
N ARG A 339 9.93 -4.05 -15.06
CA ARG A 339 10.14 -3.07 -16.14
C ARG A 339 10.15 -3.76 -17.50
N PRO A 340 9.76 -3.07 -18.59
CA PRO A 340 10.04 -3.55 -19.93
C PRO A 340 11.54 -3.83 -20.09
N GLU A 341 11.88 -4.93 -20.78
CA GLU A 341 13.22 -5.49 -20.90
C GLU A 341 13.84 -6.04 -19.60
N GLY A 342 13.12 -5.91 -18.48
CA GLY A 342 13.46 -6.62 -17.25
C GLY A 342 13.35 -8.14 -17.40
N THR A 343 14.12 -8.86 -16.61
CA THR A 343 14.22 -10.32 -16.67
C THR A 343 13.65 -10.96 -15.40
N ALA A 344 12.88 -12.03 -15.56
CA ALA A 344 12.48 -12.93 -14.50
C ALA A 344 13.25 -14.25 -14.65
N VAL A 345 13.83 -14.71 -13.56
CA VAL A 345 14.53 -16.00 -13.47
C VAL A 345 13.74 -16.86 -12.48
N ILE A 346 13.14 -17.95 -12.96
CA ILE A 346 12.31 -18.85 -12.16
C ILE A 346 12.96 -20.22 -12.13
N ARG A 347 13.17 -20.75 -10.93
CA ARG A 347 13.71 -22.10 -10.70
C ARG A 347 12.66 -23.00 -10.08
N GLY A 348 12.54 -24.23 -10.58
CA GLY A 348 11.62 -25.23 -10.05
C GLY A 348 11.61 -26.53 -10.83
N SER A 349 10.65 -27.39 -10.53
CA SER A 349 10.47 -28.66 -11.24
C SER A 349 10.07 -28.44 -12.70
N HIS A 350 10.33 -29.44 -13.54
CA HIS A 350 9.95 -29.44 -14.95
C HIS A 350 8.50 -29.00 -15.20
N ASP A 351 7.54 -29.53 -14.42
CA ASP A 351 6.12 -29.23 -14.60
C ASP A 351 5.77 -27.78 -14.26
N VAL A 352 6.37 -27.24 -13.21
CA VAL A 352 6.18 -25.84 -12.80
C VAL A 352 6.75 -24.91 -13.87
N ILE A 353 7.95 -25.23 -14.37
CA ILE A 353 8.64 -24.45 -15.41
C ILE A 353 7.90 -24.51 -16.74
N SER A 354 7.32 -25.67 -17.10
CA SER A 354 6.48 -25.80 -18.29
C SER A 354 5.23 -24.92 -18.22
N LYS A 355 4.53 -24.91 -17.07
CA LYS A 355 3.37 -24.03 -16.85
C LYS A 355 3.76 -22.55 -16.85
N ALA A 356 4.83 -22.19 -16.14
CA ALA A 356 5.33 -20.82 -16.09
C ALA A 356 5.73 -20.30 -17.47
N SER A 357 6.36 -21.16 -18.30
CA SER A 357 6.69 -20.84 -19.69
C SER A 357 5.46 -20.50 -20.53
N GLN A 358 4.38 -21.29 -20.42
CA GLN A 358 3.12 -21.04 -21.12
C GLN A 358 2.47 -19.71 -20.67
N VAL A 359 2.45 -19.46 -19.36
CA VAL A 359 1.95 -18.20 -18.80
C VAL A 359 2.78 -17.02 -19.29
N ALA A 360 4.11 -17.10 -19.21
CA ALA A 360 5.04 -16.06 -19.69
C ALA A 360 4.79 -15.71 -21.16
N GLN A 361 4.59 -16.71 -22.02
CA GLN A 361 4.24 -16.48 -23.43
C GLN A 361 2.89 -15.76 -23.58
N SER A 362 1.88 -16.13 -22.79
CA SER A 362 0.54 -15.50 -22.81
C SER A 362 0.54 -14.03 -22.38
N ILE A 363 1.47 -13.64 -21.52
CA ILE A 363 1.70 -12.26 -21.05
C ILE A 363 2.77 -11.52 -21.87
N ARG A 364 3.12 -12.05 -23.05
CA ARG A 364 4.03 -11.44 -24.04
C ARG A 364 5.48 -11.36 -23.58
N TRP A 365 5.97 -12.33 -22.80
CA TRP A 365 7.38 -12.42 -22.46
C TRP A 365 8.12 -13.33 -23.44
N ASN A 366 9.40 -13.02 -23.67
CA ASN A 366 10.32 -13.90 -24.38
C ASN A 366 10.87 -14.93 -23.39
N VAL A 367 10.84 -16.21 -23.74
CA VAL A 367 11.15 -17.31 -22.80
C VAL A 367 12.32 -18.14 -23.31
N LYS A 368 13.24 -18.49 -22.41
CA LYS A 368 14.27 -19.51 -22.60
C LYS A 368 14.28 -20.44 -21.39
N VAL A 369 14.27 -21.75 -21.64
CA VAL A 369 14.38 -22.77 -20.60
C VAL A 369 15.77 -23.39 -20.66
N HIS A 370 16.40 -23.50 -19.52
CA HIS A 370 17.74 -24.04 -19.33
C HIS A 370 17.71 -25.18 -18.32
N ASP A 371 18.67 -26.09 -18.43
CA ASP A 371 18.92 -27.10 -17.41
C ASP A 371 19.50 -26.43 -16.15
N SER A 372 19.21 -27.00 -14.98
CA SER A 372 19.82 -26.55 -13.72
C SER A 372 21.30 -26.93 -13.66
N GLU A 373 22.02 -26.33 -12.72
CA GLU A 373 23.42 -26.69 -12.46
C GLU A 373 23.58 -28.20 -12.18
N PRO A 374 24.67 -28.84 -12.64
CA PRO A 374 24.86 -30.30 -12.54
C PRO A 374 24.78 -30.83 -11.11
N GLU A 375 25.13 -30.00 -10.12
CA GLU A 375 25.15 -30.35 -8.70
C GLU A 375 23.74 -30.38 -8.06
N SER A 376 22.71 -29.89 -8.76
CA SER A 376 21.35 -29.78 -8.22
C SER A 376 20.42 -30.98 -8.48
N GLY A 377 20.94 -32.03 -9.14
CA GLY A 377 20.14 -33.18 -9.57
C GLY A 377 19.25 -32.89 -10.79
N ASP A 378 18.98 -33.92 -11.60
CA ASP A 378 18.32 -33.85 -12.93
C ASP A 378 16.85 -33.37 -12.94
N SER A 379 16.28 -33.02 -11.78
CA SER A 379 14.84 -32.76 -11.63
C SER A 379 14.43 -31.29 -11.76
N GLU A 380 15.39 -30.36 -11.68
CA GLU A 380 15.12 -28.92 -11.73
C GLU A 380 15.42 -28.32 -13.11
N LYS A 381 14.68 -27.26 -13.45
CA LYS A 381 14.89 -26.45 -14.64
C LYS A 381 14.91 -24.97 -14.27
N LEU A 382 15.53 -24.18 -15.11
CA LEU A 382 15.63 -22.73 -14.99
C LEU A 382 14.90 -22.07 -16.16
N LEU A 383 13.88 -21.26 -15.85
CA LEU A 383 13.21 -20.39 -16.80
C LEU A 383 13.82 -19.00 -16.73
N VAL A 384 14.39 -18.54 -17.83
CA VAL A 384 14.81 -17.15 -18.02
C VAL A 384 13.83 -16.50 -18.98
N ALA A 385 13.02 -15.57 -18.48
CA ALA A 385 12.00 -14.89 -19.24
C ALA A 385 12.20 -13.37 -19.22
N THR A 386 12.22 -12.73 -20.39
CA THR A 386 12.42 -11.29 -20.54
C THR A 386 11.13 -10.63 -20.97
N LYS A 387 10.67 -9.64 -20.20
CA LYS A 387 9.47 -8.87 -20.50
C LYS A 387 9.66 -8.04 -21.76
N THR A 388 8.75 -8.16 -22.73
CA THR A 388 8.83 -7.35 -23.95
C THR A 388 8.35 -5.92 -23.71
N PHE A 389 8.94 -4.97 -24.44
CA PHE A 389 8.41 -3.62 -24.48
C PHE A 389 7.30 -3.50 -25.52
N TRP A 390 6.06 -3.40 -25.04
CA TRP A 390 4.88 -3.21 -25.89
C TRP A 390 4.20 -1.87 -25.58
N LYS A 391 3.53 -1.29 -26.58
CA LYS A 391 2.73 -0.07 -26.43
C LYS A 391 1.28 -0.38 -26.72
N ARG A 392 0.37 0.24 -25.97
CA ARG A 392 -1.07 0.16 -26.28
C ARG A 392 -1.28 0.78 -27.67
N PRO A 393 -2.01 0.10 -28.59
CA PRO A 393 -2.38 0.69 -29.87
C PRO A 393 -3.09 2.02 -29.62
N LEU A 394 -2.72 3.06 -30.36
CA LEU A 394 -3.45 4.33 -30.34
C LEU A 394 -4.82 4.02 -30.96
N THR A 395 -5.84 3.85 -30.12
CA THR A 395 -7.23 3.82 -30.59
C THR A 395 -7.54 5.21 -31.12
N SER A 396 -7.84 5.30 -32.43
CA SER A 396 -8.24 6.52 -33.15
C SER A 396 -9.46 7.19 -32.52
#